data_AF-A0A2V4BR21-F1
#
_entry.id   AF-A0A2V4BR21-F1
#
_cell.length_a   1.000
_cell.length_b   1.000
_cell.length_c   1.000
_cell.angle_alpha   90.00
_cell.angle_beta   90.00
_cell.angle_gamma   90.00
#
_symmetry.space_group_name_H-M   'P 1'
#
loop_
_entity.id
_entity.type
_entity.pdbx_description
1 polymer ?
#
loop_
_entity_poly.entity_id
_entity_poly.type
_entity_poly.pdbx_seq_one_letter_code
_entity_poly.pdbx_strand_id
1 'polypeptide(L)'
;MKWTFLLLFPLLVFSQDNSFNGIKKLTKEKLEIVINDSIQKMESLNLYNFLLYIEEEKLANLKDYNRQLIAKMEASKWPIDLHFLSKILIEQKTKKNIIENILDKKRDVWELNSNWSPKFWKMINDNKLNITPSSIYTKEKIAEVIDNYVKENKLGANPILSLNGYDLTEYEKDKLKEYLYQFNILYIGFVSKEECPKTYGYRGRDGMLIVKTK
;
A
#
# COMPACT_ATOMS: atom_id res chain seq x y z
N MET A 1 -17.20 -54.33 10.16
CA MET A 1 -15.90 -53.63 10.03
C MET A 1 -16.06 -52.45 9.10
N LYS A 2 -16.05 -51.23 9.63
CA LYS A 2 -15.94 -50.00 8.84
C LYS A 2 -14.77 -49.21 9.44
N TRP A 3 -13.69 -49.12 8.69
CA TRP A 3 -12.52 -48.32 9.06
C TRP A 3 -12.77 -46.91 8.58
N THR A 4 -13.02 -45.99 9.52
CA THR A 4 -13.05 -44.56 9.24
C THR A 4 -11.58 -44.11 9.21
N PHE A 5 -11.06 -43.84 8.01
CA PHE A 5 -9.79 -43.13 7.85
C PHE A 5 -9.93 -41.74 8.44
N LEU A 6 -9.38 -41.54 9.64
CA LEU A 6 -9.27 -40.22 10.25
C LEU A 6 -8.10 -39.52 9.56
N LEU A 7 -8.43 -38.65 8.60
CA LEU A 7 -7.49 -37.74 7.95
C LEU A 7 -6.87 -36.83 9.04
N LEU A 8 -5.71 -37.23 9.55
CA LEU A 8 -4.80 -36.35 10.26
C LEU A 8 -4.27 -35.32 9.27
N PHE A 9 -5.03 -34.25 9.05
CA PHE A 9 -4.44 -32.99 8.63
C PHE A 9 -3.61 -32.49 9.82
N PRO A 10 -2.28 -32.35 9.72
CA PRO A 10 -1.58 -31.43 10.60
C PRO A 10 -2.03 -30.04 10.18
N LEU A 11 -3.16 -29.60 10.73
CA LEU A 11 -3.42 -28.19 10.94
C LEU A 11 -2.26 -27.71 11.80
N LEU A 12 -1.21 -27.20 11.16
CA LEU A 12 -0.31 -26.25 11.79
C LEU A 12 -1.15 -25.01 12.07
N VAL A 13 -1.93 -25.11 13.16
CA VAL A 13 -2.55 -23.98 13.83
C VAL A 13 -1.38 -23.13 14.30
N PHE A 14 -1.02 -22.13 13.50
CA PHE A 14 -0.25 -20.99 13.99
C PHE A 14 -1.19 -20.23 14.93
N SER A 15 -1.30 -20.76 16.15
CA SER A 15 -1.71 -20.01 17.32
C SER A 15 -0.83 -18.77 17.39
N GLN A 16 -1.46 -17.62 17.62
CA GLN A 16 -0.83 -16.32 17.86
C GLN A 16 -0.05 -16.33 19.18
N ASP A 17 1.00 -17.15 19.27
CA ASP A 17 2.08 -16.93 20.20
C ASP A 17 3.18 -16.15 19.48
N ASN A 18 3.60 -15.04 20.09
CA ASN A 18 4.70 -14.15 19.69
C ASN A 18 6.08 -14.85 19.74
N SER A 19 6.20 -16.02 19.15
CA SER A 19 7.35 -16.88 19.33
C SER A 19 7.70 -17.57 18.02
N PHE A 20 8.08 -16.76 17.03
CA PHE A 20 9.01 -17.21 15.98
C PHE A 20 10.33 -17.76 16.56
N ASN A 21 10.53 -17.75 17.90
CA ASN A 21 11.66 -18.34 18.61
C ASN A 21 11.97 -19.80 18.23
N GLY A 22 10.96 -20.58 17.80
CA GLY A 22 11.18 -21.93 17.30
C GLY A 22 12.03 -21.98 16.03
N ILE A 23 11.95 -20.93 15.20
CA ILE A 23 12.65 -20.84 13.90
C ILE A 23 14.16 -20.75 14.09
N LYS A 24 14.64 -20.06 15.15
CA LYS A 24 16.09 -19.91 15.44
C LYS A 24 16.80 -21.24 15.67
N LYS A 25 16.06 -22.28 16.08
CA LYS A 25 16.59 -23.61 16.39
C LYS A 25 16.64 -24.54 15.18
N LEU A 26 16.16 -24.09 14.02
CA LEU A 26 16.13 -24.90 12.81
C LEU A 26 17.52 -25.02 12.19
N THR A 27 17.77 -26.14 11.51
CA THR A 27 18.93 -26.26 10.62
C THR A 27 18.76 -25.32 9.43
N LYS A 28 19.87 -24.93 8.79
CA LYS A 28 19.86 -24.04 7.62
C LYS A 28 18.89 -24.50 6.52
N GLU A 29 18.91 -25.79 6.19
CA GLU A 29 18.02 -26.38 5.17
C GLU A 29 16.54 -26.26 5.56
N LYS A 30 16.18 -26.57 6.81
CA LYS A 30 14.80 -26.42 7.30
C LYS A 30 14.37 -24.97 7.34
N LEU A 31 15.28 -24.07 7.71
CA LEU A 31 15.03 -22.63 7.71
C LEU A 31 14.73 -22.11 6.30
N GLU A 32 15.51 -22.53 5.29
CA GLU A 32 15.28 -22.17 3.89
C GLU A 32 13.91 -22.63 3.40
N ILE A 33 13.48 -23.85 3.75
CA ILE A 33 12.15 -24.37 3.42
C ILE A 33 11.07 -23.51 4.07
N VAL A 34 11.20 -23.21 5.37
CA VAL A 34 10.21 -22.41 6.12
C VAL A 34 10.09 -21.00 5.58
N ILE A 35 11.21 -20.34 5.23
CA ILE A 35 11.19 -19.00 4.65
C ILE A 35 10.49 -19.01 3.29
N ASN A 36 10.84 -19.94 2.41
CA ASN A 36 10.20 -20.06 1.10
C ASN A 36 8.69 -20.31 1.21
N ASP A 37 8.27 -21.23 2.08
CA ASP A 37 6.87 -21.58 2.28
C ASP A 37 6.08 -20.40 2.85
N SER A 38 6.67 -19.66 3.80
CA SER A 38 6.06 -18.50 4.42
C SER A 38 5.91 -17.34 3.44
N ILE A 39 6.91 -17.05 2.61
CA ILE A 39 6.81 -16.03 1.55
C ILE A 39 5.65 -16.35 0.60
N GLN A 40 5.47 -17.62 0.24
CA GLN A 40 4.39 -18.02 -0.65
C GLN A 40 3.01 -17.90 0.00
N LYS A 41 2.85 -18.44 1.22
CA LYS A 41 1.54 -18.64 1.85
C LYS A 41 1.05 -17.46 2.69
N MET A 42 1.95 -16.75 3.37
CA MET A 42 1.54 -15.63 4.24
C MET A 42 1.16 -14.41 3.40
N GLU A 43 0.28 -13.58 3.93
CA GLU A 43 -0.16 -12.34 3.29
C GLU A 43 -0.22 -11.22 4.31
N SER A 44 -0.17 -9.99 3.81
CA SER A 44 -0.37 -8.77 4.58
C SER A 44 0.53 -8.70 5.81
N LEU A 45 -0.04 -8.36 6.96
CA LEU A 45 0.70 -8.12 8.19
C LEU A 45 1.47 -9.36 8.67
N ASN A 46 0.97 -10.58 8.40
CA ASN A 46 1.66 -11.81 8.78
C ASN A 46 2.96 -11.97 8.00
N LEU A 47 2.92 -11.73 6.69
CA LEU A 47 4.12 -11.78 5.86
C LEU A 47 5.11 -10.67 6.24
N TYR A 48 4.61 -9.45 6.46
CA TYR A 48 5.43 -8.33 6.90
C TYR A 48 6.18 -8.64 8.21
N ASN A 49 5.44 -9.07 9.25
CA ASN A 49 6.01 -9.40 10.54
C ASN A 49 7.01 -10.56 10.46
N PHE A 50 6.72 -11.56 9.62
CA PHE A 50 7.62 -12.68 9.39
C PHE A 50 8.95 -12.22 8.77
N LEU A 51 8.90 -11.44 7.68
CA LEU A 51 10.11 -10.96 7.01
C LEU A 51 10.93 -10.01 7.90
N LEU A 52 10.24 -9.12 8.64
CA LEU A 52 10.88 -8.25 9.62
C LEU A 52 11.63 -9.08 10.67
N TYR A 53 11.01 -10.14 11.19
CA TYR A 53 11.65 -11.03 12.14
C TYR A 53 12.88 -11.74 11.54
N ILE A 54 12.82 -12.22 10.29
CA ILE A 54 13.99 -12.83 9.61
C ILE A 54 15.17 -11.84 9.55
N GLU A 55 14.89 -10.57 9.26
CA GLU A 55 15.90 -9.51 9.12
C GLU A 55 16.47 -9.05 10.47
N GLU A 56 15.60 -8.72 11.44
CA GLU A 56 15.99 -8.26 12.78
C GLU A 56 16.84 -9.29 13.52
N GLU A 57 16.45 -10.56 13.41
CA GLU A 57 17.15 -11.68 14.04
C GLU A 57 18.29 -12.23 13.19
N LYS A 58 18.54 -11.63 12.01
CA LYS A 58 19.61 -12.00 11.08
C LYS A 58 19.63 -13.50 10.76
N LEU A 59 18.45 -14.11 10.63
CA LEU A 59 18.33 -15.56 10.43
C LEU A 59 18.71 -15.96 9.01
N ALA A 60 18.44 -15.09 8.04
CA ALA A 60 18.86 -15.27 6.66
C ALA A 60 19.01 -13.92 5.96
N ASN A 61 19.82 -13.90 4.89
CA ASN A 61 19.86 -12.75 4.02
C ASN A 61 18.65 -12.80 3.08
N LEU A 62 17.70 -11.87 3.26
CA LEU A 62 16.50 -11.80 2.41
C LEU A 62 16.83 -11.64 0.92
N LYS A 63 18.04 -11.16 0.59
CA LYS A 63 18.49 -11.06 -0.80
C LYS A 63 18.55 -12.41 -1.53
N ASP A 64 18.81 -13.48 -0.79
CA ASP A 64 18.87 -14.85 -1.32
C ASP A 64 17.49 -15.33 -1.79
N TYR A 65 16.41 -14.64 -1.39
CA TYR A 65 15.02 -14.95 -1.70
C TYR A 65 14.38 -13.95 -2.68
N ASN A 66 15.16 -13.11 -3.37
CA ASN A 66 14.62 -12.07 -4.27
C ASN A 66 13.65 -12.64 -5.31
N ARG A 67 13.94 -13.83 -5.86
CA ARG A 67 13.06 -14.46 -6.84
C ARG A 67 11.68 -14.75 -6.24
N GLN A 68 11.63 -15.23 -5.01
CA GLN A 68 10.41 -15.56 -4.29
C GLN A 68 9.67 -14.30 -3.86
N LEU A 69 10.39 -13.28 -3.40
CA LEU A 69 9.82 -11.98 -3.05
C LEU A 69 9.19 -11.29 -4.29
N ILE A 70 9.87 -11.34 -5.44
CA ILE A 70 9.34 -10.84 -6.72
C ILE A 70 8.07 -11.61 -7.10
N ALA A 71 8.11 -12.95 -7.09
CA ALA A 71 6.95 -13.77 -7.41
C ALA A 71 5.77 -13.51 -6.47
N LYS A 72 6.03 -13.29 -5.17
CA LYS A 72 5.02 -12.93 -4.19
C LYS A 72 4.43 -11.54 -4.48
N MET A 73 5.26 -10.57 -4.82
CA MET A 73 4.83 -9.22 -5.19
C MET A 73 3.95 -9.26 -6.46
N GLU A 74 4.32 -10.05 -7.47
CA GLU A 74 3.52 -10.26 -8.68
C GLU A 74 2.17 -10.92 -8.39
N ALA A 75 2.14 -11.89 -7.49
CA ALA A 75 0.92 -12.61 -7.12
C ALA A 75 0.00 -11.81 -6.19
N SER A 76 0.53 -10.85 -5.43
CA SER A 76 -0.24 -10.16 -4.42
C SER A 76 -1.37 -9.31 -5.00
N LYS A 77 -2.46 -9.24 -4.24
CA LYS A 77 -3.63 -8.40 -4.46
C LYS A 77 -3.76 -7.31 -3.39
N TRP A 78 -2.82 -7.27 -2.43
CA TRP A 78 -2.88 -6.42 -1.27
C TRP A 78 -1.90 -5.25 -1.41
N PRO A 79 -2.36 -3.99 -1.24
CA PRO A 79 -1.46 -2.83 -1.30
C PRO A 79 -0.32 -2.89 -0.28
N ILE A 80 -0.57 -3.48 0.90
CA ILE A 80 0.44 -3.63 1.96
C ILE A 80 1.62 -4.47 1.49
N ASP A 81 1.35 -5.65 0.91
CA ASP A 81 2.36 -6.56 0.38
C ASP A 81 3.18 -5.88 -0.70
N LEU A 82 2.49 -5.30 -1.68
CA LEU A 82 3.14 -4.58 -2.77
C LEU A 82 4.08 -3.49 -2.23
N HIS A 83 3.65 -2.74 -1.21
CA HIS A 83 4.43 -1.64 -0.66
C HIS A 83 5.68 -2.11 0.10
N PHE A 84 5.56 -3.03 1.07
CA PHE A 84 6.74 -3.45 1.84
C PHE A 84 7.68 -4.33 1.01
N LEU A 85 7.16 -5.19 0.12
CA LEU A 85 8.01 -6.01 -0.76
C LEU A 85 8.79 -5.13 -1.72
N SER A 86 8.18 -4.05 -2.24
CA SER A 86 8.90 -3.05 -3.05
C SER A 86 10.06 -2.44 -2.26
N LYS A 87 9.83 -2.03 -1.01
CA LYS A 87 10.88 -1.44 -0.16
C LYS A 87 12.05 -2.41 0.05
N ILE A 88 11.76 -3.64 0.45
CA ILE A 88 12.77 -4.69 0.64
C ILE A 88 13.58 -4.89 -0.65
N LEU A 89 12.91 -5.03 -1.79
CA LEU A 89 13.57 -5.25 -3.09
C LEU A 89 14.42 -4.06 -3.53
N ILE A 90 13.99 -2.83 -3.24
CA ILE A 90 14.74 -1.59 -3.49
C ILE A 90 16.01 -1.55 -2.62
N GLU A 91 15.88 -1.81 -1.32
CA GLU A 91 17.00 -1.83 -0.36
C GLU A 91 18.05 -2.88 -0.75
N GLN A 92 17.60 -4.01 -1.28
CA GLN A 92 18.45 -5.08 -1.82
C GLN A 92 19.10 -4.76 -3.18
N LYS A 93 18.83 -3.57 -3.74
CA LYS A 93 19.31 -3.09 -5.05
C LYS A 93 18.86 -4.00 -6.21
N THR A 94 17.63 -4.51 -6.15
CA THR A 94 17.00 -5.20 -7.28
C THR A 94 16.86 -4.24 -8.46
N LYS A 95 16.91 -4.77 -9.69
CA LYS A 95 16.78 -3.95 -10.91
C LYS A 95 15.47 -3.16 -10.88
N LYS A 96 15.56 -1.83 -10.96
CA LYS A 96 14.40 -0.90 -10.87
C LYS A 96 13.27 -1.27 -11.80
N ASN A 97 13.58 -1.63 -13.05
CA ASN A 97 12.61 -1.98 -14.07
C ASN A 97 11.70 -3.16 -13.67
N ILE A 98 12.18 -4.11 -12.87
CA ILE A 98 11.34 -5.22 -12.37
C ILE A 98 10.28 -4.65 -11.43
N ILE A 99 10.68 -3.81 -10.48
CA ILE A 99 9.80 -3.20 -9.48
C ILE A 99 8.80 -2.26 -10.17
N GLU A 100 9.29 -1.41 -11.07
CA GLU A 100 8.48 -0.50 -11.89
C GLU A 100 7.40 -1.26 -12.67
N ASN A 101 7.77 -2.32 -13.38
CA ASN A 101 6.83 -3.13 -14.16
C ASN A 101 5.73 -3.77 -13.29
N ILE A 102 6.07 -4.27 -12.09
CA ILE A 102 5.08 -4.90 -11.21
C ILE A 102 4.14 -3.84 -10.63
N LEU A 103 4.69 -2.72 -10.14
CA LEU A 103 3.91 -1.62 -9.60
C LEU A 103 2.98 -1.01 -10.66
N ASP A 104 3.44 -0.90 -11.90
CA ASP A 104 2.65 -0.40 -13.02
C ASP A 104 1.49 -1.35 -13.39
N LYS A 105 1.77 -2.66 -13.48
CA LYS A 105 0.73 -3.68 -13.73
C LYS A 105 -0.31 -3.79 -12.61
N LYS A 106 0.07 -3.43 -11.39
CA LYS A 106 -0.75 -3.54 -10.16
C LYS A 106 -1.26 -2.18 -9.68
N ARG A 107 -1.22 -1.18 -10.56
CA ARG A 107 -1.49 0.20 -10.23
C ARG A 107 -2.93 0.42 -9.72
N ASP A 108 -3.89 -0.28 -10.30
CA ASP A 108 -5.29 -0.32 -9.86
C ASP A 108 -5.46 -0.76 -8.39
N VAL A 109 -4.55 -1.59 -7.88
CA VAL A 109 -4.55 -2.05 -6.49
C VAL A 109 -4.21 -0.91 -5.52
N TRP A 110 -3.30 -0.01 -5.88
CA TRP A 110 -2.73 0.95 -4.93
C TRP A 110 -2.97 2.44 -5.26
N GLU A 111 -3.04 2.84 -6.53
CA GLU A 111 -3.08 4.26 -6.95
C GLU A 111 -4.39 4.95 -6.55
N LEU A 112 -5.49 4.19 -6.52
CA LEU A 112 -6.83 4.65 -6.13
C LEU A 112 -7.16 4.41 -4.66
N ASN A 113 -6.33 3.62 -3.97
CA ASN A 113 -6.52 3.36 -2.56
C ASN A 113 -6.02 4.56 -1.76
N SER A 114 -6.93 5.28 -1.12
CA SER A 114 -6.62 6.53 -0.42
C SER A 114 -5.58 6.43 0.70
N ASN A 115 -5.54 5.29 1.40
CA ASN A 115 -4.59 5.07 2.49
C ASN A 115 -3.21 4.64 1.99
N TRP A 116 -3.12 4.13 0.74
CA TRP A 116 -1.90 3.55 0.18
C TRP A 116 -1.27 4.41 -0.90
N SER A 117 -2.07 5.03 -1.77
CA SER A 117 -1.60 5.91 -2.86
C SER A 117 -0.55 6.93 -2.40
N PRO A 118 -0.74 7.69 -1.30
CA PRO A 118 0.29 8.60 -0.81
C PRO A 118 1.61 7.90 -0.42
N LYS A 119 1.52 6.70 0.16
CA LYS A 119 2.68 5.91 0.60
C LYS A 119 3.47 5.38 -0.59
N PHE A 120 2.78 4.88 -1.62
CA PHE A 120 3.41 4.44 -2.86
C PHE A 120 4.07 5.60 -3.61
N TRP A 121 3.38 6.72 -3.78
CA TRP A 121 3.96 7.88 -4.46
C TRP A 121 5.19 8.42 -3.74
N LYS A 122 5.16 8.47 -2.40
CA LYS A 122 6.35 8.80 -1.61
C LYS A 122 7.49 7.82 -1.91
N MET A 123 7.26 6.52 -1.83
CA MET A 123 8.27 5.50 -2.12
C MET A 123 8.83 5.60 -3.54
N ILE A 124 7.97 5.82 -4.54
CA ILE A 124 8.35 5.98 -5.96
C ILE A 124 9.28 7.18 -6.14
N ASN A 125 8.90 8.33 -5.56
CA ASN A 125 9.67 9.57 -5.65
C ASN A 125 11.01 9.47 -4.91
N ASP A 126 11.00 9.00 -3.66
CA ASP A 126 12.18 8.86 -2.82
C ASP A 126 13.24 7.96 -3.50
N ASN A 127 12.80 6.96 -4.28
CA ASN A 127 13.68 6.00 -4.95
C ASN A 127 13.92 6.29 -6.44
N LYS A 128 13.38 7.40 -6.96
CA LYS A 128 13.48 7.79 -8.38
C LYS A 128 13.07 6.64 -9.30
N LEU A 129 11.89 6.06 -9.06
CA LEU A 129 11.28 5.06 -9.93
C LEU A 129 10.50 5.76 -11.05
N ASN A 130 10.59 5.24 -12.27
CA ASN A 130 9.95 5.80 -13.45
C ASN A 130 8.52 5.27 -13.62
N ILE A 131 7.62 5.71 -12.73
CA ILE A 131 6.18 5.40 -12.83
C ILE A 131 5.44 6.72 -13.06
N THR A 132 4.96 6.93 -14.28
CA THR A 132 4.15 8.10 -14.61
C THR A 132 2.74 7.94 -14.05
N PRO A 133 2.17 8.90 -13.31
CA PRO A 133 0.79 8.77 -12.83
C PRO A 133 -0.17 8.59 -14.00
N SER A 134 -1.18 7.77 -13.79
CA SER A 134 -2.11 7.41 -14.85
C SER A 134 -3.12 8.52 -15.09
N SER A 135 -3.78 8.48 -16.25
CA SER A 135 -5.00 9.25 -16.50
C SER A 135 -6.25 8.50 -16.01
N ILE A 136 -6.16 7.71 -14.93
CA ILE A 136 -7.29 6.91 -14.41
C ILE A 136 -8.37 7.79 -13.77
N TYR A 137 -8.05 9.04 -13.43
CA TYR A 137 -9.02 10.01 -12.93
C TYR A 137 -9.94 10.50 -14.07
N THR A 138 -10.92 9.67 -14.43
CA THR A 138 -12.12 10.11 -15.17
C THR A 138 -13.04 10.89 -14.23
N LYS A 139 -14.05 11.57 -14.79
CA LYS A 139 -15.04 12.31 -13.99
C LYS A 139 -15.74 11.40 -12.97
N GLU A 140 -16.10 10.20 -13.40
CA GLU A 140 -16.73 9.18 -12.56
C GLU A 140 -15.81 8.78 -11.40
N LYS A 141 -14.50 8.63 -11.69
CA LYS A 141 -13.55 8.22 -10.66
C LYS A 141 -13.22 9.32 -9.66
N ILE A 142 -13.13 10.56 -10.13
CA ILE A 142 -13.00 11.74 -9.27
C ILE A 142 -14.20 11.82 -8.32
N ALA A 143 -15.42 11.62 -8.83
CA ALA A 143 -16.62 11.59 -8.01
C ALA A 143 -16.56 10.50 -6.93
N GLU A 144 -16.24 9.27 -7.33
CA GLU A 144 -16.16 8.11 -6.43
C GLU A 144 -15.16 8.35 -5.28
N VAL A 145 -13.97 8.87 -5.58
CA VAL A 145 -12.93 9.15 -4.57
C VAL A 145 -13.40 10.19 -3.56
N ILE A 146 -14.01 11.28 -4.04
CA ILE A 146 -14.51 12.35 -3.17
C ILE A 146 -15.69 11.85 -2.32
N ASP A 147 -16.62 11.10 -2.93
CA ASP A 147 -17.77 10.54 -2.22
C ASP A 147 -17.34 9.55 -1.13
N ASN A 148 -16.31 8.74 -1.39
CA ASN A 148 -15.74 7.87 -0.38
C ASN A 148 -15.12 8.65 0.78
N TYR A 149 -14.41 9.76 0.52
CA TYR A 149 -13.86 10.60 1.59
C TYR A 149 -14.94 11.25 2.46
N VAL A 150 -16.04 11.70 1.85
CA VAL A 150 -17.16 12.27 2.59
C VAL A 150 -17.89 11.19 3.39
N LYS A 151 -18.14 10.01 2.79
CA LYS A 151 -18.80 8.87 3.45
C LYS A 151 -18.00 8.33 4.63
N GLU A 152 -16.67 8.30 4.50
CA GLU A 152 -15.75 7.93 5.59
C GLU A 152 -15.52 9.05 6.61
N ASN A 153 -16.27 10.18 6.49
CA ASN A 153 -16.19 11.34 7.37
C ASN A 153 -14.79 12.00 7.41
N LYS A 154 -13.94 11.74 6.41
CA LYS A 154 -12.56 12.27 6.31
C LYS A 154 -12.52 13.69 5.76
N LEU A 155 -13.45 14.03 4.87
CA LEU A 155 -13.64 15.35 4.29
C LEU A 155 -15.07 15.86 4.57
N GLY A 156 -15.20 17.18 4.71
CA GLY A 156 -16.48 17.88 4.79
C GLY A 156 -17.01 18.27 3.41
N ALA A 157 -18.07 19.09 3.38
CA ALA A 157 -18.72 19.49 2.14
C ALA A 157 -17.88 20.47 1.30
N ASN A 158 -17.07 21.31 1.96
CA ASN A 158 -16.27 22.36 1.29
C ASN A 158 -14.82 22.38 1.81
N PRO A 159 -14.02 21.34 1.54
CA PRO A 159 -12.62 21.30 1.94
C PRO A 159 -11.78 22.38 1.27
N ILE A 160 -10.63 22.72 1.86
CA ILE A 160 -9.63 23.54 1.16
C ILE A 160 -9.13 22.76 -0.08
N LEU A 161 -9.00 23.40 -1.23
CA LEU A 161 -8.44 22.74 -2.42
C LEU A 161 -7.00 23.18 -2.64
N SER A 162 -6.05 22.26 -2.57
CA SER A 162 -4.64 22.53 -2.92
C SER A 162 -4.32 21.95 -4.28
N LEU A 163 -4.20 22.82 -5.28
CA LEU A 163 -3.93 22.45 -6.67
C LEU A 163 -2.45 22.66 -7.00
N ASN A 164 -1.72 21.60 -7.30
CA ASN A 164 -0.27 21.63 -7.54
C ASN A 164 0.57 22.25 -6.40
N GLY A 165 0.02 22.31 -5.18
CA GLY A 165 0.65 22.94 -4.02
C GLY A 165 0.27 24.41 -3.81
N TYR A 166 -0.66 24.95 -4.61
CA TYR A 166 -1.28 26.24 -4.40
C TYR A 166 -2.65 26.06 -3.76
N ASP A 167 -2.84 26.65 -2.58
CA ASP A 167 -4.09 26.54 -1.85
C ASP A 167 -5.11 27.53 -2.42
N LEU A 168 -6.09 26.98 -3.13
CA LEU A 168 -7.28 27.67 -3.58
C LEU A 168 -8.28 27.71 -2.43
N THR A 169 -8.55 28.91 -1.96
CA THR A 169 -9.47 29.13 -0.85
C THR A 169 -10.91 29.42 -1.29
N GLU A 170 -11.13 29.60 -2.59
CA GLU A 170 -12.45 29.94 -3.14
C GLU A 170 -12.71 29.16 -4.42
N TYR A 171 -13.61 28.20 -4.31
CA TYR A 171 -14.34 27.61 -5.43
C TYR A 171 -15.82 27.61 -5.04
N GLU A 172 -16.72 27.59 -6.03
CA GLU A 172 -18.15 27.65 -5.75
C GLU A 172 -18.57 26.52 -4.80
N LYS A 173 -19.37 26.89 -3.79
CA LYS A 173 -19.85 25.94 -2.79
C LYS A 173 -20.54 24.77 -3.48
N ASP A 174 -20.24 23.55 -3.03
CA ASP A 174 -20.81 22.31 -3.55
C ASP A 174 -20.45 22.00 -5.02
N LYS A 175 -19.51 22.75 -5.64
CA LYS A 175 -19.02 22.56 -7.02
C LYS A 175 -17.62 21.96 -7.13
N LEU A 176 -17.10 21.38 -6.05
CA LEU A 176 -15.75 20.81 -6.01
C LEU A 176 -15.52 19.79 -7.13
N LYS A 177 -16.47 18.87 -7.36
CA LYS A 177 -16.32 17.82 -8.39
C LYS A 177 -16.30 18.43 -9.78
N GLU A 178 -17.26 19.31 -10.10
CA GLU A 178 -17.34 19.98 -11.39
C GLU A 178 -16.10 20.84 -11.67
N TYR A 179 -15.54 21.47 -10.64
CA TYR A 179 -14.29 22.20 -10.74
C TYR A 179 -13.13 21.26 -11.08
N LEU A 180 -13.03 20.12 -10.39
CA LEU A 180 -11.98 19.13 -10.61
C LEU A 180 -12.04 18.44 -11.98
N TYR A 181 -13.24 18.31 -12.56
CA TYR A 181 -13.43 17.74 -13.90
C TYR A 181 -12.77 18.57 -15.02
N GLN A 182 -12.38 19.81 -14.73
CA GLN A 182 -11.69 20.69 -15.67
C GLN A 182 -10.19 20.41 -15.78
N PHE A 183 -9.65 19.62 -14.85
CA PHE A 183 -8.22 19.35 -14.76
C PHE A 183 -7.85 17.94 -15.20
N ASN A 184 -6.68 17.82 -15.82
CA ASN A 184 -6.04 16.53 -16.06
C ASN A 184 -5.37 16.04 -14.77
N ILE A 185 -6.19 15.45 -13.89
CA ILE A 185 -5.75 15.02 -12.56
C ILE A 185 -4.84 13.79 -12.65
N LEU A 186 -3.69 13.90 -11.98
CA LEU A 186 -2.72 12.82 -11.78
C LEU A 186 -2.88 12.15 -10.41
N TYR A 187 -3.34 12.90 -9.40
CA TYR A 187 -3.44 12.41 -8.03
C TYR A 187 -4.45 13.23 -7.23
N ILE A 188 -5.23 12.54 -6.39
CA ILE A 188 -6.11 13.13 -5.36
C ILE A 188 -5.75 12.53 -4.00
N GLY A 189 -5.21 13.37 -3.12
CA GLY A 189 -4.99 13.10 -1.71
C GLY A 189 -5.87 13.97 -0.82
N PHE A 190 -5.74 13.83 0.49
CA PHE A 190 -6.42 14.69 1.45
C PHE A 190 -5.64 14.86 2.76
N VAL A 191 -5.95 15.92 3.49
CA VAL A 191 -5.69 16.08 4.92
C VAL A 191 -7.05 16.07 5.61
N SER A 192 -7.22 15.23 6.63
CA SER A 192 -8.53 15.01 7.24
C SER A 192 -9.03 16.26 7.96
N LYS A 193 -10.34 16.33 8.19
CA LYS A 193 -10.95 17.43 8.96
C LYS A 193 -10.55 17.47 10.44
N GLU A 194 -9.98 16.39 10.97
CA GLU A 194 -9.39 16.35 12.32
C GLU A 194 -7.99 16.97 12.35
N GLU A 195 -7.24 16.86 11.25
CA GLU A 195 -5.85 17.33 11.16
C GLU A 195 -5.74 18.73 10.56
N CYS A 196 -6.50 19.02 9.51
CA CYS A 196 -6.41 20.26 8.75
C CYS A 196 -6.63 21.53 9.60
N PRO A 197 -7.57 21.57 10.57
CA PRO A 197 -7.75 22.75 11.42
C PRO A 197 -6.53 23.12 12.27
N LYS A 198 -5.61 22.17 12.54
CA LYS A 198 -4.39 22.43 13.30
C LYS A 198 -3.48 23.42 12.58
N THR A 199 -3.52 23.45 11.24
CA THR A 199 -2.72 24.33 10.39
C THR A 199 -3.55 25.51 9.87
N TYR A 200 -4.80 25.27 9.48
CA TYR A 200 -5.63 26.25 8.76
C TYR A 200 -6.78 26.83 9.61
N GLY A 201 -6.83 26.50 10.91
CA GLY A 201 -7.87 26.96 11.82
C GLY A 201 -9.27 26.58 11.35
N TYR A 202 -10.25 27.47 11.56
CA TYR A 202 -11.64 27.24 11.17
C TYR A 202 -11.85 26.97 9.66
N ARG A 203 -10.92 27.42 8.81
CA ARG A 203 -10.98 27.18 7.36
C ARG A 203 -10.71 25.71 7.02
N GLY A 204 -9.91 25.01 7.83
CA GLY A 204 -9.61 23.59 7.66
C GLY A 204 -10.68 22.65 8.21
N ARG A 205 -11.83 23.15 8.69
CA ARG A 205 -12.86 22.33 9.37
C ARG A 205 -13.49 21.25 8.50
N ASP A 206 -13.40 21.40 7.18
CA ASP A 206 -13.89 20.43 6.19
C ASP A 206 -12.73 19.60 5.61
N GLY A 207 -11.51 19.73 6.16
CA GLY A 207 -10.32 19.08 5.63
C GLY A 207 -9.71 19.84 4.46
N MET A 208 -8.79 19.19 3.76
CA MET A 208 -8.13 19.73 2.56
C MET A 208 -8.01 18.62 1.52
N LEU A 209 -8.37 18.89 0.28
CA LEU A 209 -8.14 18.04 -0.86
C LEU A 209 -6.84 18.46 -1.56
N ILE A 210 -5.91 17.52 -1.72
CA ILE A 210 -4.64 17.75 -2.41
C ILE A 210 -4.77 17.18 -3.82
N VAL A 211 -4.62 18.02 -4.84
CA VAL A 211 -4.76 17.62 -6.23
C VAL A 211 -3.48 17.96 -6.98
N LYS A 212 -2.93 16.96 -7.69
CA LYS A 212 -1.86 17.18 -8.66
C LYS A 212 -2.40 16.99 -10.05
N THR A 213 -2.05 17.89 -10.96
CA THR A 213 -2.45 17.84 -12.37
C THR A 213 -1.21 17.69 -13.26
N LYS A 214 -1.44 17.33 -14.53
CA LYS A 214 -0.42 17.52 -15.58
C LYS A 214 -0.08 18.99 -15.77
#